data_AF-A0A519M5B3-F1
#
_entry.id   AF-A0A519M5B3-F1
#
_cell.length_a   1.000
_cell.length_b   1.000
_cell.length_c   1.000
_cell.angle_alpha   90.00
_cell.angle_beta   90.00
_cell.angle_gamma   90.00
#
_symmetry.space_group_name_H-M   'P 1'
#
loop_
_entity.id
_entity.type
_entity.pdbx_description
1 polymer ?
#
loop_
_entity_poly.entity_id
_entity_poly.type
_entity_poly.pdbx_seq_one_letter_code
_entity_poly.pdbx_strand_id
1 'polypeptide(L)'
;MYATRPEALQFADDLAARRDLDREWVRQAIGQAQFLTQVPRLMLPPAKGTAKNWRVYRSRFVEPIRIRAGVRFWQQNEAALARAEREYGVPAEIIVGIIGVETIYGQQMGNFRVMDALATLAFDFPSAHPRAKERTEFFRRELEQFLSFTNRSNTDPFEARGSYAGAMGLGQFMPSSWVRYAIDFD
;
A
#
# COMPACT_ATOMS: atom_id res chain seq x y z
N MET A 1 -3.31 -19.01 -12.15
CA MET A 1 -3.41 -17.62 -12.61
C MET A 1 -4.85 -17.17 -12.50
N TYR A 2 -5.13 -15.89 -12.22
CA TYR A 2 -6.52 -15.42 -12.07
C TYR A 2 -7.29 -15.41 -13.38
N ALA A 3 -6.60 -15.48 -14.53
CA ALA A 3 -7.21 -15.54 -15.86
C ALA A 3 -8.17 -16.72 -16.08
N THR A 4 -8.08 -17.78 -15.27
CA THR A 4 -8.98 -18.95 -15.38
C THR A 4 -10.06 -18.99 -14.29
N ARG A 5 -10.18 -17.94 -13.47
CA ARG A 5 -11.12 -17.88 -12.33
C ARG A 5 -12.34 -17.03 -12.73
N PRO A 6 -13.54 -17.63 -12.89
CA PRO A 6 -14.74 -16.91 -13.32
C PRO A 6 -15.06 -15.70 -12.43
N GLU A 7 -14.88 -15.82 -11.11
CA GLU A 7 -15.14 -14.75 -10.15
C GLU A 7 -14.16 -13.57 -10.29
N ALA A 8 -12.91 -13.83 -10.68
CA ALA A 8 -11.92 -12.78 -10.91
C ALA A 8 -12.19 -12.02 -12.22
N LEU A 9 -12.60 -12.75 -13.27
CA LEU A 9 -12.98 -12.16 -14.56
C LEU A 9 -14.30 -11.40 -14.47
N GLN A 10 -15.28 -11.89 -13.71
CA GLN A 10 -16.51 -11.15 -13.47
C GLN A 10 -16.22 -9.85 -12.70
N PHE A 11 -15.38 -9.92 -11.66
CA PHE A 11 -14.96 -8.72 -10.94
C PHE A 11 -14.23 -7.72 -11.87
N ALA A 12 -13.40 -8.21 -12.79
CA ALA A 12 -12.72 -7.37 -13.78
C ALA A 12 -13.72 -6.64 -14.70
N ASP A 13 -14.73 -7.34 -15.20
CA ASP A 13 -15.79 -6.76 -16.03
C ASP A 13 -16.60 -5.71 -15.27
N ASP A 14 -16.99 -6.02 -14.02
CA ASP A 14 -17.74 -5.10 -13.17
C ASP A 14 -16.92 -3.84 -12.84
N LEU A 15 -15.62 -4.01 -12.55
CA LEU A 15 -14.68 -2.92 -12.29
C LEU A 15 -14.57 -2.02 -13.52
N ALA A 16 -14.31 -2.61 -14.70
CA ALA A 16 -14.18 -1.89 -15.95
C ALA A 16 -15.42 -1.04 -16.24
N ALA A 17 -16.61 -1.61 -16.08
CA ALA A 17 -17.87 -0.89 -16.26
C ALA A 17 -18.07 0.24 -15.22
N ARG A 18 -17.78 0.00 -13.93
CA ARG A 18 -17.92 1.02 -12.87
C ARG A 18 -16.97 2.19 -13.02
N ARG A 19 -15.80 1.97 -13.61
CA ARG A 19 -14.70 2.94 -13.68
C ARG A 19 -14.43 3.50 -15.07
N ASP A 20 -15.23 3.08 -16.05
CA ASP A 20 -15.05 3.45 -17.46
C ASP A 20 -13.64 3.15 -17.96
N LEU A 21 -13.17 1.91 -17.69
CA LEU A 21 -11.86 1.42 -18.11
C LEU A 21 -12.01 0.43 -19.27
N ASP A 22 -10.96 0.28 -20.07
CA ASP A 22 -10.92 -0.75 -21.11
C ASP A 22 -11.05 -2.15 -20.48
N ARG A 23 -12.09 -2.87 -20.89
CA ARG A 23 -12.45 -4.17 -20.30
C ARG A 23 -11.34 -5.21 -20.49
N GLU A 24 -10.76 -5.28 -21.68
CA GLU A 24 -9.72 -6.27 -21.97
C GLU A 24 -8.44 -5.96 -21.19
N TRP A 25 -8.08 -4.70 -21.06
CA TRP A 25 -6.96 -4.26 -20.23
C TRP A 25 -7.14 -4.67 -18.76
N VAL A 26 -8.32 -4.42 -18.16
CA VAL A 26 -8.60 -4.83 -16.77
C VAL A 26 -8.55 -6.35 -16.61
N ARG A 27 -9.16 -7.10 -17.54
CA ARG A 27 -9.12 -8.58 -17.53
C ARG A 27 -7.69 -9.10 -17.65
N GLN A 28 -6.89 -8.53 -18.53
CA GLN A 28 -5.48 -8.90 -18.70
C GLN A 28 -4.66 -8.58 -17.46
N ALA A 29 -4.82 -7.38 -16.88
CA ALA A 29 -4.12 -6.98 -15.67
C ALA A 29 -4.45 -7.92 -14.51
N ILE A 30 -5.73 -8.13 -14.19
CA ILE A 30 -6.14 -9.05 -13.12
C ILE A 30 -5.71 -10.48 -13.44
N GLY A 31 -5.90 -10.93 -14.68
CA GLY A 31 -5.62 -12.29 -15.10
C GLY A 31 -4.15 -12.70 -14.97
N GLN A 32 -3.23 -11.75 -15.22
CA GLN A 32 -1.77 -11.92 -15.14
C GLN A 32 -1.21 -11.82 -13.71
N ALA A 33 -1.99 -11.32 -12.74
CA ALA A 33 -1.56 -11.25 -11.36
C ALA A 33 -1.22 -12.64 -10.81
N GLN A 34 -0.18 -12.69 -9.98
CA GLN A 34 0.31 -13.91 -9.35
C GLN A 34 -0.18 -14.02 -7.91
N PHE A 35 -0.64 -15.22 -7.54
CA PHE A 35 -1.00 -15.51 -6.15
C PHE A 35 0.26 -15.60 -5.29
N LEU A 36 0.30 -14.79 -4.22
CA LEU A 36 1.44 -14.73 -3.30
C LEU A 36 1.16 -15.55 -2.03
N THR A 37 1.68 -16.78 -1.99
CA THR A 37 1.41 -17.75 -0.91
C THR A 37 1.69 -17.24 0.51
N GLN A 38 2.62 -16.31 0.67
CA GLN A 38 2.99 -15.69 1.95
C GLN A 38 2.00 -14.61 2.42
N VAL A 39 1.31 -13.94 1.50
CA VAL A 39 0.48 -12.75 1.81
C VAL A 39 -0.71 -13.10 2.71
N PRO A 40 -1.49 -14.17 2.45
CA PRO A 40 -2.57 -14.56 3.36
C PRO A 40 -2.08 -14.86 4.78
N ARG A 41 -0.89 -15.45 4.93
CA ARG A 41 -0.32 -15.79 6.25
C ARG A 41 0.04 -14.52 7.04
N LEU A 42 0.57 -13.50 6.36
CA LEU A 42 0.92 -12.21 6.96
C LEU A 42 -0.29 -11.39 7.41
N MET A 43 -1.49 -11.71 6.91
CA MET A 43 -2.73 -11.06 7.31
C MET A 43 -3.37 -11.69 8.55
N LEU A 44 -2.96 -12.89 8.96
CA LEU A 44 -3.53 -13.52 10.15
C LEU A 44 -3.10 -12.74 11.41
N PRO A 45 -4.03 -12.57 12.37
CA PRO A 45 -3.70 -11.89 13.62
C PRO A 45 -2.60 -12.67 14.37
N PRO A 46 -1.76 -11.98 15.16
CA PRO A 46 -0.79 -12.65 16.02
C PRO A 46 -1.50 -13.54 17.05
N ALA A 47 -0.78 -14.55 17.54
CA ALA A 47 -1.28 -15.41 18.60
C ALA A 47 -1.70 -14.60 19.84
N LYS A 48 -2.80 -15.02 20.48
CA LYS A 48 -3.29 -14.38 21.71
C LYS A 48 -2.22 -14.53 22.81
N GLY A 49 -1.99 -13.47 23.60
CA GLY A 49 -1.21 -13.53 24.84
C GLY A 49 0.08 -12.70 24.89
N THR A 50 0.50 -12.04 23.81
CA THR A 50 1.67 -11.15 23.87
C THR A 50 1.29 -9.81 24.50
N ALA A 51 1.76 -9.55 25.73
CA ALA A 51 1.56 -8.27 26.39
C ALA A 51 2.21 -7.13 25.58
N LYS A 52 1.46 -6.06 25.35
CA LYS A 52 1.99 -4.86 24.68
C LYS A 52 2.96 -4.16 25.63
N ASN A 53 4.21 -3.99 25.20
CA ASN A 53 5.24 -3.29 25.95
C ASN A 53 5.72 -2.05 25.18
N TRP A 54 5.40 -0.86 25.71
CA TRP A 54 5.76 0.40 25.08
C TRP A 54 7.28 0.58 24.93
N ARG A 55 8.08 0.20 25.93
CA ARG A 55 9.53 0.35 25.89
C ARG A 55 10.15 -0.46 24.75
N VAL A 56 9.70 -1.70 24.59
CA VAL A 56 10.14 -2.60 23.51
C VAL A 56 9.63 -2.13 22.15
N TYR A 57 8.42 -1.59 22.06
CA TYR A 57 7.91 -1.04 20.80
C TYR A 57 8.69 0.21 20.39
N ARG A 58 8.86 1.17 21.31
CA ARG A 58 9.59 2.42 21.10
C ARG A 58 11.03 2.16 20.65
N SER A 59 11.72 1.18 21.22
CA SER A 59 13.12 0.89 20.86
C SER A 59 13.30 0.38 19.42
N ARG A 60 12.23 -0.01 18.72
CA ARG A 60 12.28 -0.38 17.29
C ARG A 60 12.35 0.83 16.35
N PHE A 61 11.93 1.99 16.83
CA PHE A 61 11.81 3.22 16.02
C PHE A 61 12.71 4.33 16.53
N VAL A 62 12.78 4.53 17.84
CA VAL A 62 13.59 5.58 18.46
C VAL A 62 14.94 5.00 18.85
N GLU A 63 15.79 4.85 17.83
CA GLU A 63 17.15 4.31 17.97
C GLU A 63 18.13 5.07 17.04
N PRO A 64 19.46 4.98 17.28
CA PRO A 64 20.44 5.85 16.63
C PRO A 64 20.47 5.80 15.10
N ILE A 65 20.20 4.66 14.46
CA ILE A 65 20.24 4.50 13.00
C ILE A 65 19.11 5.33 12.35
N ARG A 66 17.87 5.16 12.80
CA ARG A 66 16.69 5.88 12.30
C ARG A 66 16.74 7.36 12.62
N ILE A 67 17.26 7.75 13.80
CA ILE A 67 17.44 9.17 14.13
C ILE A 67 18.44 9.82 13.16
N ARG A 68 19.60 9.21 12.93
CA ARG A 68 20.60 9.75 11.98
C ARG A 68 20.08 9.79 10.55
N ALA A 69 19.32 8.77 10.12
CA ALA A 69 18.70 8.77 8.80
C ALA A 69 17.64 9.88 8.68
N GLY A 70 16.87 10.13 9.74
CA GLY A 70 15.87 11.19 9.77
C GLY A 70 16.46 12.59 9.69
N VAL A 71 17.56 12.85 10.40
CA VAL A 71 18.28 14.13 10.29
C VAL A 71 18.75 14.36 8.85
N ARG A 72 19.32 13.33 8.19
CA ARG A 72 19.73 13.44 6.79
C ARG A 72 18.56 13.68 5.85
N PHE A 73 17.47 12.90 6.00
CA PHE A 73 16.27 13.07 5.20
C PHE A 73 15.69 14.48 5.35
N TRP A 74 15.63 15.00 6.58
CA TRP A 74 15.19 16.36 6.85
C TRP A 74 16.05 17.37 6.11
N GLN A 75 17.38 17.32 6.28
CA GLN A 75 18.30 18.26 5.64
C GLN A 75 18.19 18.24 4.12
N GLN A 76 18.02 17.05 3.52
CA GLN A 76 17.88 16.89 2.07
C GLN A 76 16.55 17.45 1.52
N ASN A 77 15.50 17.49 2.35
CA ASN A 77 14.15 17.88 1.94
C ASN A 77 13.65 19.14 2.67
N GLU A 78 14.56 19.94 3.23
CA GLU A 78 14.22 21.05 4.13
C GLU A 78 13.26 22.05 3.47
N ALA A 79 13.49 22.40 2.21
CA ALA A 79 12.64 23.32 1.46
C ALA A 79 11.21 22.77 1.28
N ALA A 80 11.08 21.49 0.93
CA ALA A 80 9.79 20.83 0.74
C ALA A 80 9.04 20.69 2.08
N LEU A 81 9.74 20.28 3.15
CA LEU A 81 9.18 20.17 4.50
C LEU A 81 8.68 21.53 5.01
N ALA A 82 9.50 22.57 4.87
CA ALA A 82 9.12 23.92 5.27
C ALA A 82 7.93 24.45 4.45
N ARG A 83 7.83 24.11 3.15
CA ARG A 83 6.68 24.46 2.33
C ARG A 83 5.42 23.71 2.80
N ALA A 84 5.51 22.40 3.03
CA ALA A 84 4.39 21.59 3.51
C ALA A 84 3.88 22.07 4.86
N GLU A 85 4.77 22.47 5.78
CA GLU A 85 4.40 23.02 7.07
C GLU A 85 3.66 24.36 6.94
N ARG A 86 4.13 25.26 6.06
CA ARG A 86 3.44 26.54 5.80
C ARG A 86 2.09 26.37 5.12
N GLU A 87 1.98 25.44 4.18
CA GLU A 87 0.78 25.29 3.35
C GLU A 87 -0.31 24.47 4.07
N TYR A 88 0.08 23.41 4.78
CA TYR A 88 -0.86 22.47 5.40
C TYR A 88 -0.90 22.55 6.92
N GLY A 89 -0.03 23.34 7.56
CA GLY A 89 0.02 23.50 9.01
C GLY A 89 0.50 22.24 9.76
N VAL A 90 1.11 21.28 9.07
CA VAL A 90 1.64 20.05 9.66
C VAL A 90 3.12 20.25 9.97
N PRO A 91 3.56 20.18 11.24
CA PRO A 91 4.96 20.36 11.60
C PRO A 91 5.87 19.36 10.88
N ALA A 92 7.03 19.81 10.40
CA ALA A 92 7.96 18.98 9.64
C ALA A 92 8.37 17.70 10.40
N GLU A 93 8.51 17.74 11.73
CA GLU A 93 8.85 16.57 12.54
C GLU A 93 7.78 15.47 12.52
N ILE A 94 6.52 15.83 12.28
CA ILE A 94 5.43 14.85 12.12
C ILE A 94 5.58 14.14 10.78
N ILE A 95 5.83 14.89 9.71
CA ILE A 95 6.03 14.34 8.35
C ILE A 95 7.25 13.40 8.35
N VAL A 96 8.38 13.88 8.88
CA VAL A 96 9.62 13.10 9.00
C VAL A 96 9.40 11.88 9.91
N GLY A 97 8.67 12.04 11.02
CA GLY A 97 8.34 10.94 11.93
C GLY A 97 7.55 9.82 11.25
N ILE A 98 6.52 10.16 10.47
CA ILE A 98 5.70 9.19 9.72
C ILE A 98 6.55 8.44 8.70
N ILE A 99 7.25 9.15 7.80
CA ILE A 99 8.09 8.53 6.77
C ILE A 99 9.19 7.66 7.41
N GLY A 100 9.74 8.14 8.53
CA GLY A 100 10.73 7.43 9.30
C GLY A 100 10.20 6.11 9.83
N VAL A 101 9.01 6.08 10.44
CA VAL A 101 8.36 4.87 10.96
C VAL A 101 8.02 3.90 9.83
N GLU A 102 7.43 4.39 8.74
CA GLU A 102 6.90 3.57 7.66
C GLU A 102 7.99 2.88 6.83
N THR A 103 9.03 3.61 6.42
CA THR A 103 9.97 3.09 5.41
C THR A 103 11.44 3.28 5.74
N ILE A 104 11.76 3.85 6.91
CA ILE A 104 13.12 4.31 7.22
C ILE A 104 13.61 5.26 6.12
N TYR A 105 12.75 6.23 5.75
CA TYR A 105 13.08 7.23 4.72
C TYR A 105 13.42 6.60 3.36
N GLY A 106 12.62 5.60 2.96
CA GLY A 106 12.73 4.92 1.65
C GLY A 106 13.60 3.67 1.61
N GLN A 107 14.31 3.32 2.68
CA GLN A 107 15.16 2.11 2.70
C GLN A 107 14.33 0.81 2.69
N GLN A 108 13.10 0.85 3.19
CA GLN A 108 12.20 -0.30 3.29
C GLN A 108 10.79 0.06 2.80
N MET A 109 10.62 0.19 1.48
CA MET A 109 9.29 0.47 0.88
C MET A 109 8.47 -0.78 0.56
N GLY A 110 9.04 -1.96 0.79
CA GLY A 110 8.48 -3.25 0.39
C GLY A 110 8.88 -3.64 -1.03
N ASN A 111 8.81 -4.95 -1.31
CA ASN A 111 9.28 -5.53 -2.58
C ASN A 111 8.22 -6.40 -3.27
N PHE A 112 6.99 -6.39 -2.76
CA PHE A 112 5.88 -7.09 -3.41
C PHE A 112 5.40 -6.28 -4.60
N ARG A 113 5.09 -6.91 -5.73
CA ARG A 113 4.31 -6.24 -6.78
C ARG A 113 2.95 -5.91 -6.18
N VAL A 114 2.56 -4.64 -6.23
CA VAL A 114 1.32 -4.16 -5.61
C VAL A 114 0.12 -4.86 -6.23
N MET A 115 0.14 -5.03 -7.56
CA MET A 115 -0.88 -5.76 -8.30
C MET A 115 -1.10 -7.18 -7.75
N ASP A 116 -0.02 -7.94 -7.52
CA ASP A 116 -0.10 -9.31 -6.99
C ASP A 116 -0.61 -9.35 -5.56
N ALA A 117 -0.16 -8.42 -4.71
CA ALA A 117 -0.58 -8.35 -3.30
C ALA A 117 -2.08 -8.04 -3.20
N LEU A 118 -2.54 -7.03 -3.94
CA LEU A 118 -3.95 -6.63 -3.94
C LEU A 118 -4.85 -7.70 -4.57
N ALA A 119 -4.45 -8.32 -5.69
CA ALA A 119 -5.20 -9.43 -6.28
C ALA A 119 -5.29 -10.62 -5.34
N THR A 120 -4.16 -11.01 -4.71
CA THR A 120 -4.13 -12.06 -3.69
C THR A 120 -5.12 -11.77 -2.55
N LEU A 121 -5.17 -10.53 -2.07
CA LEU A 121 -6.03 -10.16 -0.96
C LEU A 121 -7.50 -9.91 -1.36
N ALA A 122 -7.76 -9.61 -2.63
CA ALA A 122 -9.11 -9.43 -3.17
C ALA A 122 -9.83 -10.77 -3.45
N PHE A 123 -9.08 -11.84 -3.73
CA PHE A 123 -9.63 -13.14 -4.14
C PHE A 123 -9.28 -14.30 -3.20
N ASP A 124 -8.19 -14.20 -2.44
CA ASP A 124 -7.64 -15.27 -1.59
C ASP A 124 -7.32 -14.78 -0.16
N PHE A 125 -8.09 -13.81 0.33
CA PHE A 125 -7.97 -13.37 1.72
C PHE A 125 -8.24 -14.55 2.68
N PRO A 126 -7.43 -14.74 3.74
CA PRO A 126 -7.55 -15.90 4.62
C PRO A 126 -8.90 -15.91 5.35
N SER A 127 -9.69 -16.96 5.14
CA SER A 127 -11.01 -17.15 5.78
C SER A 127 -10.93 -17.26 7.31
N ALA A 128 -9.78 -17.71 7.84
CA ALA A 128 -9.54 -17.78 9.29
C ALA A 128 -9.39 -16.40 9.96
N HIS A 129 -9.26 -15.31 9.20
CA HIS A 129 -9.24 -13.98 9.77
C HIS A 129 -10.65 -13.56 10.24
N PRO A 130 -10.82 -13.03 11.46
CA PRO A 130 -12.15 -12.73 12.03
C PRO A 130 -12.97 -11.71 11.23
N ARG A 131 -12.29 -10.91 10.40
CA ARG A 131 -12.90 -9.89 9.53
C ARG A 131 -12.75 -10.22 8.04
N ALA A 132 -12.63 -11.51 7.67
CA ALA A 132 -12.29 -11.93 6.31
C ALA A 132 -13.17 -11.25 5.25
N LYS A 133 -14.50 -11.32 5.37
CA LYS A 133 -15.45 -10.72 4.43
C LYS A 133 -15.22 -9.21 4.24
N GLU A 134 -15.12 -8.45 5.33
CA GLU A 134 -14.89 -7.00 5.29
C GLU A 134 -13.55 -6.64 4.63
N ARG A 135 -12.52 -7.43 4.91
CA ARG A 135 -11.17 -7.21 4.39
C ARG A 135 -11.07 -7.59 2.91
N THR A 136 -11.69 -8.67 2.48
CA THR A 136 -11.81 -9.02 1.05
C THR A 136 -12.44 -7.87 0.27
N GLU A 137 -13.57 -7.33 0.74
CA GLU A 137 -14.23 -6.19 0.08
C GLU A 137 -13.40 -4.91 0.13
N PHE A 138 -12.65 -4.68 1.22
CA PHE A 138 -11.68 -3.58 1.27
C PHE A 138 -10.60 -3.74 0.20
N PHE A 139 -9.96 -4.90 0.07
CA PHE A 139 -8.90 -5.11 -0.91
C PHE A 139 -9.39 -5.13 -2.35
N ARG A 140 -10.63 -5.55 -2.60
CA ARG A 140 -11.29 -5.35 -3.90
C ARG A 140 -11.38 -3.87 -4.27
N ARG A 141 -11.77 -3.01 -3.33
CA ARG A 141 -11.79 -1.56 -3.55
C ARG A 141 -10.39 -0.98 -3.76
N GLU A 142 -9.39 -1.45 -3.02
CA GLU A 142 -8.00 -0.99 -3.20
C GLU A 142 -7.43 -1.41 -4.57
N LEU A 143 -7.71 -2.65 -5.02
CA LEU A 143 -7.35 -3.12 -6.37
C LEU A 143 -7.99 -2.24 -7.45
N GLU A 144 -9.26 -1.89 -7.27
CA GLU A 144 -9.99 -1.00 -8.18
C GLU A 144 -9.38 0.41 -8.22
N GLN A 145 -9.05 0.99 -7.06
CA GLN A 145 -8.38 2.30 -6.99
C GLN A 145 -7.00 2.25 -7.63
N PHE A 146 -6.26 1.16 -7.42
CA PHE A 146 -4.93 0.96 -7.98
C PHE A 146 -4.96 0.92 -9.51
N LEU A 147 -5.79 0.05 -10.11
CA LEU A 147 -5.92 -0.03 -11.57
C LEU A 147 -6.44 1.27 -12.19
N SER A 148 -7.41 1.92 -11.52
CA SER A 148 -7.92 3.22 -11.97
C SER A 148 -6.83 4.31 -11.91
N PHE A 149 -5.95 4.26 -10.90
CA PHE A 149 -4.82 5.16 -10.77
C PHE A 149 -3.79 4.91 -11.87
N THR A 150 -3.32 3.67 -12.05
CA THR A 150 -2.28 3.34 -13.03
C THR A 150 -2.73 3.61 -14.47
N ASN A 151 -4.01 3.37 -14.78
CA ASN A 151 -4.58 3.73 -16.08
C ASN A 151 -4.55 5.24 -16.32
N ARG A 152 -4.97 6.05 -15.33
CA ARG A 152 -4.98 7.52 -15.44
C ARG A 152 -3.58 8.11 -15.52
N SER A 153 -2.60 7.53 -14.81
CA SER A 153 -1.20 7.97 -14.88
C SER A 153 -0.42 7.35 -16.04
N ASN A 154 -1.06 6.50 -16.87
CA ASN A 154 -0.42 5.78 -17.96
C ASN A 154 0.86 5.01 -17.52
N THR A 155 0.76 4.31 -16.38
CA THR A 155 1.85 3.50 -15.82
C THR A 155 1.51 2.02 -15.83
N ASP A 156 2.54 1.17 -15.89
CA ASP A 156 2.35 -0.29 -15.82
C ASP A 156 1.99 -0.72 -14.38
N PRO A 157 0.81 -1.32 -14.14
CA PRO A 157 0.42 -1.80 -12.81
C PRO A 157 1.36 -2.87 -12.22
N PHE A 158 2.19 -3.52 -13.03
CA PHE A 158 3.13 -4.55 -12.56
C PHE A 158 4.50 -4.01 -12.12
N GLU A 159 4.81 -2.75 -12.38
CA GLU A 159 6.07 -2.12 -11.95
C GLU A 159 6.02 -1.64 -10.50
N ALA A 160 4.84 -1.23 -10.01
CA ALA A 160 4.69 -0.69 -8.67
C ALA A 160 5.05 -1.73 -7.59
N ARG A 161 5.95 -1.35 -6.69
CA ARG A 161 6.37 -2.15 -5.53
C ARG A 161 5.85 -1.54 -4.22
N GLY A 162 5.56 -2.41 -3.26
CA GLY A 162 5.01 -2.02 -1.98
C GLY A 162 5.05 -3.11 -0.92
N SER A 163 4.32 -2.85 0.17
CA SER A 163 4.12 -3.83 1.24
C SER A 163 3.29 -5.02 0.79
N TYR A 164 3.28 -6.06 1.63
CA TYR A 164 2.42 -7.23 1.44
C TYR A 164 0.92 -6.90 1.48
N ALA A 165 0.55 -5.70 1.93
CA ALA A 165 -0.82 -5.20 1.95
C ALA A 165 -1.15 -4.28 0.76
N GLY A 166 -0.18 -3.99 -0.12
CA GLY A 166 -0.35 -3.06 -1.25
C GLY A 166 -0.15 -1.58 -0.89
N ALA A 167 0.46 -1.28 0.26
CA ALA A 167 0.85 0.09 0.61
C ALA A 167 2.12 0.50 -0.14
N MET A 168 2.16 1.74 -0.65
CA MET A 168 3.18 2.19 -1.62
C MET A 168 3.92 3.46 -1.16
N GLY A 169 5.17 3.58 -1.62
CA GLY A 169 5.99 4.79 -1.47
C GLY A 169 6.46 5.06 -0.04
N LEU A 170 7.04 6.25 0.15
CA LEU A 170 7.66 6.70 1.40
C LEU A 170 6.71 6.69 2.61
N GLY A 171 5.45 7.08 2.38
CA GLY A 171 4.42 7.15 3.41
C GLY A 171 3.54 5.90 3.53
N GLN A 172 3.82 4.84 2.77
CA GLN A 172 3.02 3.60 2.74
C GLN A 172 1.51 3.88 2.57
N PHE A 173 1.18 4.71 1.58
CA PHE A 173 -0.21 4.99 1.25
C PHE A 173 -0.83 3.80 0.53
N MET A 174 -2.03 3.41 0.97
CA MET A 174 -2.91 2.52 0.22
C MET A 174 -3.38 3.22 -1.08
N PRO A 175 -3.70 2.49 -2.16
CA PRO A 175 -4.19 3.07 -3.40
C PRO A 175 -5.34 4.08 -3.23
N SER A 176 -6.30 3.81 -2.36
CA SER A 176 -7.38 4.77 -2.06
C SER A 176 -6.87 6.07 -1.43
N SER A 177 -5.85 6.00 -0.58
CA SER A 177 -5.18 7.17 -0.01
C SER A 177 -4.41 7.96 -1.07
N TRP A 178 -3.75 7.29 -2.02
CA TRP A 178 -3.12 7.95 -3.16
C TRP A 178 -4.14 8.77 -3.95
N VAL A 179 -5.24 8.15 -4.34
CA VAL A 179 -6.28 8.83 -5.14
C VAL A 179 -6.92 10.01 -4.39
N ARG A 180 -7.00 9.94 -3.06
CA ARG A 180 -7.70 10.96 -2.26
C ARG A 180 -6.80 12.09 -1.74
N TYR A 181 -5.54 11.80 -1.44
CA TYR A 181 -4.68 12.68 -0.65
C TYR A 181 -3.31 12.94 -1.28
N ALA A 182 -2.85 12.11 -2.21
CA ALA A 182 -1.59 12.41 -2.88
C ALA A 182 -1.75 13.63 -3.78
N ILE A 183 -0.73 14.46 -3.79
CA ILE A 183 -0.62 15.67 -4.60
C ILE A 183 0.73 15.66 -5.30
N ASP A 184 0.80 16.35 -6.43
CA ASP A 184 2.07 16.73 -7.02
C ASP A 184 2.70 17.84 -6.16
N PHE A 185 3.92 17.62 -5.66
CA PHE A 185 4.57 18.51 -4.72
C PHE A 185 6.03 18.79 -5.11
N ASP A 186 6.37 18.75 -6.39
CA ASP A 186 7.66 19.19 -6.94
C ASP A 186 7.56 19.78 -8.36
#